data_AF-A0A970DV91-F1
#
_entry.id   AF-A0A970DV91-F1
#
_cell.length_a   1.000
_cell.length_b   1.000
_cell.length_c   1.000
_cell.angle_alpha   90.00
_cell.angle_beta   90.00
_cell.angle_gamma   90.00
#
_symmetry.space_group_name_H-M   'P 1'
#
loop_
_entity.id
_entity.type
_entity.pdbx_description
1 polymer ?
#
loop_
_entity_poly.entity_id
_entity_poly.type
_entity_poly.pdbx_seq_one_letter_code
_entity_poly.pdbx_strand_id
1 'polypeptide(L)'
;MQDYLEAFNNYIVVERGLAPNTLESYGRDLRQYLDYLSEKKGIALNETTQATVGGYLLYLQAKGRAASTISRSLAAIKAFYHFLVREQIIQR
;
A
#
# COMPACT_ATOMS: atom_id res chain seq x y z
N MET A 1 5.58 -1.84 -10.97
CA MET A 1 4.96 -1.70 -9.62
C MET A 1 6.01 -1.55 -8.54
N GLN A 2 7.12 -2.29 -8.59
CA GLN A 2 8.28 -2.12 -7.69
C GLN A 2 8.83 -0.67 -7.72
N ASP A 3 8.87 -0.03 -8.89
CA ASP A 3 9.36 1.35 -9.06
C ASP A 3 8.58 2.39 -8.23
N TYR A 4 7.26 2.22 -8.12
CA TYR A 4 6.41 3.14 -7.34
C TYR A 4 6.65 3.00 -5.84
N LEU A 5 6.97 1.79 -5.38
CA LEU A 5 7.27 1.54 -3.97
C LEU A 5 8.62 2.17 -3.58
N GLU A 6 9.61 2.11 -4.47
CA GLU A 6 10.90 2.76 -4.25
C GLU A 6 10.75 4.28 -4.19
N ALA A 7 10.00 4.86 -5.14
CA ALA A 7 9.68 6.29 -5.13
C ALA A 7 8.95 6.72 -3.85
N PHE A 8 8.00 5.90 -3.38
CA PHE A 8 7.28 6.15 -2.13
C PHE A 8 8.20 6.08 -0.89
N ASN A 9 9.11 5.11 -0.84
CA ASN A 9 10.05 4.99 0.27
C ASN A 9 10.95 6.24 0.33
N ASN A 10 11.46 6.71 -0.81
CA ASN A 10 12.26 7.93 -0.88
C ASN A 10 11.45 9.16 -0.42
N TYR A 11 10.21 9.29 -0.89
CA TYR A 11 9.32 10.37 -0.48
C TYR A 11 9.04 10.37 1.03
N ILE A 12 8.68 9.21 1.61
CA ILE A 12 8.21 9.17 3.00
C ILE A 12 9.35 9.31 4.02
N VAL A 13 10.59 8.99 3.62
CA VAL A 13 11.80 9.34 4.38
C VAL A 13 11.95 10.87 4.45
N VAL A 14 11.87 11.55 3.30
CA VAL A 14 12.18 12.98 3.18
C VAL A 14 11.07 13.87 3.76
N GLU A 15 9.81 13.57 3.44
CA GLU A 15 8.68 14.48 3.69
C GLU A 15 7.96 14.24 5.03
N ARG A 16 8.09 13.04 5.63
CA ARG A 16 7.34 12.70 6.84
C ARG A 16 8.18 12.32 8.05
N GLY A 17 9.50 12.19 7.90
CA GLY A 17 10.40 11.86 9.01
C GLY A 17 9.97 10.62 9.80
N LEU A 18 9.31 9.65 9.14
CA LEU A 18 8.82 8.45 9.81
C LEU A 18 9.99 7.65 10.37
N ALA A 19 9.79 7.06 11.55
CA ALA A 19 10.77 6.18 12.15
C ALA A 19 11.13 5.03 11.18
N PRO A 20 12.39 4.58 11.12
CA PRO A 20 12.84 3.54 10.20
C PRO A 20 11.98 2.27 10.26
N ASN A 21 11.56 1.88 11.45
CA ASN A 21 10.72 0.70 11.69
C ASN A 21 9.31 0.83 11.09
N THR A 22 8.76 2.04 11.06
CA THR A 22 7.47 2.33 10.41
C THR A 22 7.60 2.25 8.91
N LEU A 23 8.72 2.74 8.36
CA LEU A 23 9.02 2.70 6.93
C LEU A 23 9.16 1.28 6.41
N GLU A 24 9.93 0.45 7.13
CA GLU A 24 10.11 -0.96 6.79
C GLU A 24 8.77 -1.73 6.86
N SER A 25 7.98 -1.43 7.90
CA SER A 25 6.64 -2.00 8.07
C SER A 25 5.70 -1.62 6.92
N TYR A 26 5.68 -0.34 6.53
CA TYR A 26 4.88 0.14 5.40
C TYR A 26 5.34 -0.49 4.10
N GLY A 27 6.65 -0.55 3.85
CA GLY A 27 7.20 -1.18 2.65
C GLY A 27 6.83 -2.67 2.55
N ARG A 28 6.86 -3.41 3.66
CA ARG A 28 6.43 -4.83 3.70
C ARG A 28 4.93 -4.99 3.45
N ASP A 29 4.11 -4.11 4.01
CA ASP A 29 2.66 -4.16 3.81
C ASP A 29 2.29 -3.80 2.37
N LEU A 30 2.95 -2.80 1.79
CA LEU A 30 2.72 -2.37 0.41
C LEU A 30 3.17 -3.41 -0.61
N ARG A 31 4.31 -4.08 -0.41
CA ARG A 31 4.71 -5.22 -1.27
C ARG A 31 3.64 -6.29 -1.31
N GLN A 32 3.18 -6.76 -0.15
CA GLN A 32 2.13 -7.77 -0.08
C GLN A 32 0.82 -7.33 -0.76
N TYR A 33 0.50 -6.04 -0.71
CA TYR A 33 -0.66 -5.50 -1.40
C TYR A 33 -0.48 -5.47 -2.92
N LEU A 34 0.69 -5.02 -3.42
CA LEU A 34 1.02 -5.01 -4.85
C LEU A 34 1.06 -6.43 -5.43
N ASP A 35 1.61 -7.39 -4.68
CA ASP A 35 1.61 -8.80 -5.04
C ASP A 35 0.17 -9.32 -5.14
N TYR A 36 -0.69 -8.99 -4.18
CA TYR A 36 -2.11 -9.33 -4.23
C TYR A 36 -2.82 -8.73 -5.48
N LEU A 37 -2.54 -7.48 -5.83
CA LEU A 37 -3.13 -6.86 -7.03
C LEU A 37 -2.69 -7.57 -8.31
N SER A 38 -1.39 -7.86 -8.44
CA SER A 38 -0.83 -8.49 -9.63
C SER A 38 -1.25 -9.96 -9.76
N GLU A 39 -1.08 -10.77 -8.72
CA GLU A 39 -1.25 -12.22 -8.78
C GLU A 39 -2.71 -12.67 -8.70
N LYS A 40 -3.55 -11.99 -7.90
CA LYS A 40 -4.93 -12.43 -7.66
C LYS A 40 -5.96 -11.72 -8.51
N LYS A 41 -5.62 -10.55 -9.05
CA LYS A 41 -6.60 -9.71 -9.75
C LYS A 41 -6.15 -9.25 -11.13
N GLY A 42 -4.85 -9.20 -11.41
CA GLY A 42 -4.34 -8.61 -12.65
C GLY A 42 -4.74 -7.14 -12.83
N ILE A 43 -4.94 -6.43 -11.71
CA ILE A 43 -5.45 -5.05 -11.69
C ILE A 43 -4.29 -4.08 -11.56
N ALA A 44 -4.26 -3.05 -12.40
CA ALA A 44 -3.30 -1.98 -12.27
C ALA A 44 -3.66 -1.01 -11.12
N LEU A 45 -2.67 -0.26 -10.61
CA LEU A 45 -2.87 0.67 -9.49
C LEU A 45 -3.92 1.74 -9.77
N ASN A 46 -4.00 2.21 -11.01
CA ASN A 46 -4.99 3.19 -11.48
C ASN A 46 -6.41 2.61 -11.65
N GLU A 47 -6.55 1.29 -11.69
CA GLU A 47 -7.84 0.59 -11.78
C GLU A 47 -8.36 0.13 -10.41
N THR A 48 -7.59 0.37 -9.35
CA THR A 48 -7.97 -0.04 -8.00
C THR A 48 -9.05 0.88 -7.43
N THR A 49 -10.13 0.27 -6.93
CA THR A 49 -11.20 0.98 -6.22
C THR A 49 -11.14 0.75 -4.71
N GLN A 50 -11.97 1.47 -3.94
CA GLN A 50 -12.15 1.20 -2.51
C GLN A 50 -12.61 -0.25 -2.24
N ALA A 51 -13.39 -0.84 -3.15
CA ALA A 51 -13.81 -2.23 -3.06
C ALA A 51 -12.62 -3.20 -3.22
N THR A 52 -11.67 -2.90 -4.10
CA THR A 52 -10.44 -3.68 -4.26
C THR A 52 -9.61 -3.67 -2.97
N VAL A 53 -9.47 -2.51 -2.33
CA VAL A 53 -8.78 -2.38 -1.03
C VAL A 53 -9.54 -3.14 0.06
N GLY A 54 -10.86 -2.98 0.15
CA GLY A 54 -11.69 -3.71 1.11
C GLY A 54 -11.56 -5.23 0.96
N GLY A 55 -11.56 -5.73 -0.28
CA GLY A 55 -11.33 -7.14 -0.59
C GLY A 55 -9.96 -7.64 -0.12
N TYR A 56 -8.91 -6.82 -0.24
CA TYR A 56 -7.59 -7.14 0.30
C TYR A 56 -7.58 -7.23 1.84
N LEU A 57 -8.26 -6.31 2.54
CA LEU A 57 -8.35 -6.38 4.01
C LEU A 57 -9.08 -7.63 4.48
N LEU A 58 -10.17 -8.01 3.79
CA LEU A 58 -10.89 -9.27 4.05
C LEU A 58 -10.00 -10.48 3.77
N TYR A 59 -9.17 -10.44 2.73
CA TYR A 59 -8.18 -11.48 2.44
C TYR A 59 -7.14 -11.61 3.56
N LEU A 60 -6.64 -10.51 4.12
CA LEU A 60 -5.73 -10.55 5.27
C LEU A 60 -6.41 -11.12 6.52
N GLN A 61 -7.67 -10.76 6.76
CA GLN A 61 -8.47 -11.29 7.85
C GLN A 61 -8.68 -12.81 7.70
N ALA A 62 -9.03 -13.27 6.50
CA ALA A 62 -9.19 -14.70 6.20
C ALA A 62 -7.88 -15.49 6.37
N LYS A 63 -6.72 -14.84 6.18
CA LYS A 63 -5.39 -15.39 6.48
C LYS A 63 -5.02 -15.37 7.97
N GLY A 64 -5.91 -14.93 8.86
CA GLY A 64 -5.67 -14.88 10.30
C GLY A 64 -4.69 -13.79 10.74
N ARG A 65 -4.48 -12.73 9.93
CA ARG A 65 -3.63 -11.61 10.34
C ARG A 65 -4.26 -10.84 11.50
N ALA A 66 -3.43 -10.41 12.44
CA ALA A 66 -3.88 -9.61 13.58
C ALA A 66 -4.50 -8.28 13.15
N ALA A 67 -5.51 -7.80 13.88
CA ALA A 67 -6.20 -6.54 13.59
C ALA A 67 -5.23 -5.35 13.48
N SER A 68 -4.21 -5.29 14.35
CA SER A 68 -3.16 -4.26 14.30
C SER A 68 -2.35 -4.28 13.00
N THR A 69 -2.13 -5.46 12.41
CA THR A 69 -1.45 -5.61 11.12
C THR A 69 -2.35 -5.14 9.98
N ILE A 70 -3.64 -5.49 10.03
CA ILE A 70 -4.63 -5.04 9.02
C ILE A 70 -4.76 -3.52 9.05
N SER A 71 -4.87 -2.92 10.23
CA SER A 71 -4.94 -1.46 10.39
C SER A 71 -3.68 -0.77 9.88
N ARG A 72 -2.49 -1.29 10.20
CA ARG A 72 -1.22 -0.75 9.69
C ARG A 72 -1.10 -0.86 8.18
N SER A 73 -1.52 -1.98 7.60
CA SER A 73 -1.55 -2.19 6.15
C SER A 73 -2.49 -1.20 5.46
N LEU A 74 -3.69 -0.97 6.00
CA LEU A 74 -4.61 0.06 5.48
C LEU A 74 -4.00 1.47 5.56
N ALA A 75 -3.32 1.81 6.65
CA ALA A 75 -2.66 3.10 6.80
C ALA A 75 -1.53 3.29 5.76
N ALA A 76 -0.73 2.24 5.52
CA ALA A 76 0.30 2.23 4.48
C ALA A 76 -0.30 2.42 3.09
N ILE A 77 -1.35 1.66 2.75
CA ILE A 77 -2.06 1.78 1.46
C ILE A 77 -2.60 3.20 1.25
N LYS A 78 -3.26 3.78 2.26
CA LYS A 78 -3.76 5.17 2.16
C LYS A 78 -2.64 6.18 1.93
N ALA A 79 -1.53 6.06 2.66
CA ALA A 79 -0.38 6.94 2.48
C ALA A 79 0.22 6.80 1.07
N PHE A 80 0.29 5.58 0.56
CA PHE A 80 0.79 5.29 -0.77
C PHE A 80 -0.10 5.88 -1.88
N TYR A 81 -1.41 5.67 -1.85
CA TYR A 81 -2.33 6.28 -2.83
C TYR A 81 -2.31 7.81 -2.75
N HIS A 82 -2.18 8.40 -1.56
CA HIS A 82 -2.05 9.84 -1.42
C HIS A 82 -0.76 10.37 -2.09
N PHE A 83 0.35 9.65 -1.93
CA PHE A 83 1.60 9.95 -2.64
C PHE A 83 1.43 9.85 -4.16
N LEU A 84 0.84 8.76 -4.66
CA LEU A 84 0.67 8.55 -6.11
C LEU A 84 -0.18 9.66 -6.76
N VAL A 85 -1.23 10.13 -6.07
CA VAL A 85 -2.05 11.25 -6.54
C VAL A 85 -1.27 12.57 -6.51
N ARG A 86 -0.50 12.80 -5.43
CA ARG A 86 0.33 14.01 -5.29
C ARG A 86 1.37 14.10 -6.41
N GLU A 87 2.03 13.00 -6.74
CA GLU A 87 3.02 12.93 -7.81
C GLU A 87 2.40 12.83 -9.22
N GLN A 88 1.07 12.93 -9.34
CA GLN A 88 0.34 12.82 -10.61
C GLN A 88 0.58 11.49 -11.34
N ILE A 89 0.99 10.44 -10.63
CA ILE A 89 1.21 9.09 -11.17
C ILE A 89 -0.12 8.41 -11.45
N ILE A 90 -1.13 8.68 -10.61
CA ILE A 90 -2.51 8.21 -10.82
C ILE A 90 -3.47 9.39 -10.71
N GLN A 91 -4.56 9.30 -11.45
CA GLN A 91 -5.69 10.23 -11.36
C GLN A 91 -6.78 9.64 -10.46
N ARG A 92 -7.49 10.54 -9.78
CA ARG A 92 -8.52 10.18 -8.80
C ARG A 92 -9.83 9.76 -9.47
#